data_AF-A0A1V4SIL4-F1
#
_entry.id   AF-A0A1V4SIL4-F1
#
_cell.length_a   1.000
_cell.length_b   1.000
_cell.length_c   1.000
_cell.angle_alpha   90.00
_cell.angle_beta   90.00
_cell.angle_gamma   90.00
#
_symmetry.space_group_name_H-M   'P 1'
#
loop_
_entity.id
_entity.type
_entity.pdbx_description
1 polymer ?
#
loop_
_entity_poly.entity_id
_entity_poly.type
_entity_poly.pdbx_seq_one_letter_code
_entity_poly.pdbx_strand_id
1 'polypeptide(L)'
;MKGTLKKIFALILSLTMVFQLTMALSAKSNQKAITDKNHNGFDDKWESRYKIKTPILTYADNDKDGLINSIEYKLNLNPMKKDTDNDGINDGDEDFDSDGLSNKNELITGTDPASADTDKDGIKDSDEDLDKDGLTNKQEFSLGYNVKSPDTDRDGIKDGDEDFDKDGVSNYQEYRNGTDPKKSDNPNSAPNNPPKPGKVKDGDKDLDNDGLTNVQEFKLGYDPTKADTNANGIKDGDEDLDGDYIKNSQEYALGYDPAKADTDGNGIKDCDEDLDKDGISNIAEIRAGTDPKNYNSGNPPNDGKLDSDKDGLTNAQEILLGYDPQKPDSNSNGILDSNEDYDGDGLKNLLEFKMSYDPTKIDTDNNGVTDFNEDYDRDGLTNSQEIWLGYDPANAYSNR
;
A
#
# COMPACT_ATOMS: atom_id res chain seq x y z
N MET A 1 -63.87 -45.27 -19.48
CA MET A 1 -63.36 -43.88 -19.39
C MET A 1 -61.96 -43.74 -20.03
N LYS A 2 -61.82 -43.97 -21.35
CA LYS A 2 -60.56 -43.74 -22.10
C LYS A 2 -60.79 -42.98 -23.43
N GLY A 3 -61.93 -42.28 -23.56
CA GLY A 3 -62.32 -41.59 -24.80
C GLY A 3 -62.32 -40.06 -24.75
N THR A 4 -62.20 -39.47 -23.56
CA THR A 4 -62.41 -38.02 -23.37
C THR A 4 -61.13 -37.23 -23.11
N LEU A 5 -60.01 -37.86 -22.73
CA LEU A 5 -58.76 -37.14 -22.45
C LEU A 5 -57.95 -36.76 -23.71
N LYS A 6 -58.05 -37.53 -24.81
CA LYS A 6 -57.32 -37.22 -26.05
C LYS A 6 -57.90 -36.05 -26.84
N LYS A 7 -59.18 -35.71 -26.66
CA LYS A 7 -59.81 -34.55 -27.34
C LYS A 7 -59.50 -33.22 -26.63
N ILE A 8 -59.23 -33.25 -25.33
CA ILE A 8 -58.88 -32.04 -24.56
C ILE A 8 -57.42 -31.65 -24.83
N PHE A 9 -56.51 -32.60 -25.00
CA PHE A 9 -55.11 -32.31 -25.32
C PHE A 9 -54.90 -31.75 -26.74
N ALA A 10 -55.71 -32.16 -27.72
CA ALA A 10 -55.65 -31.62 -29.08
C ALA A 10 -56.22 -30.18 -29.18
N LEU A 11 -57.14 -29.80 -28.29
CA LEU A 11 -57.72 -28.45 -28.26
C LEU A 11 -56.80 -27.42 -27.56
N ILE A 12 -55.98 -27.88 -26.60
CA ILE A 12 -55.03 -27.03 -25.88
C ILE A 12 -53.78 -26.75 -26.73
N LEU A 13 -53.35 -27.68 -27.60
CA LEU A 13 -52.23 -27.43 -28.52
C LEU A 13 -52.60 -26.52 -29.70
N SER A 14 -53.89 -26.42 -30.08
CA SER A 14 -54.33 -25.50 -31.14
C SER A 14 -54.57 -24.07 -30.65
N LEU A 15 -54.69 -23.85 -29.33
CA LEU A 15 -54.93 -22.51 -28.78
C LEU A 15 -53.63 -21.78 -28.45
N THR A 16 -52.56 -22.49 -28.07
CA THR A 16 -51.24 -21.89 -27.84
C THR A 16 -50.54 -21.48 -29.14
N MET A 17 -50.79 -22.18 -30.26
CA MET A 17 -50.21 -21.81 -31.55
C MET A 17 -50.92 -20.62 -32.24
N VAL A 18 -52.19 -20.37 -31.92
CA VAL A 18 -52.92 -19.18 -32.42
C VAL A 18 -52.61 -17.95 -31.57
N PHE A 19 -52.33 -18.10 -30.28
CA PHE A 19 -51.92 -16.98 -29.42
C PHE A 19 -50.51 -16.46 -29.74
N GLN A 20 -49.59 -17.32 -30.21
CA GLN A 20 -48.27 -16.89 -30.69
C GLN A 20 -48.28 -16.30 -32.10
N LEU A 21 -49.34 -16.52 -32.90
CA LEU A 21 -49.46 -15.90 -34.23
C LEU A 21 -50.24 -14.56 -34.22
N THR A 22 -51.06 -14.30 -33.19
CA THR A 22 -51.73 -12.99 -33.03
C THR A 22 -50.90 -11.94 -32.28
N MET A 23 -49.87 -12.33 -31.53
CA MET A 23 -48.92 -11.37 -30.94
C MET A 23 -47.75 -10.98 -31.88
N ALA A 24 -47.54 -11.70 -32.98
CA ALA A 24 -46.55 -11.34 -34.00
C ALA A 24 -47.06 -10.31 -35.04
N LEU A 25 -48.31 -9.83 -34.94
CA LEU A 25 -48.91 -8.87 -35.89
C LEU A 25 -49.51 -7.62 -35.24
N SER A 26 -49.35 -7.42 -33.93
CA SER A 26 -49.81 -6.20 -33.24
C SER A 26 -48.71 -5.44 -32.50
N ALA A 27 -47.47 -5.58 -32.96
CA ALA A 27 -46.35 -4.71 -32.59
C ALA A 27 -45.62 -4.20 -33.84
N LYS A 28 -46.37 -3.90 -34.93
CA LYS A 28 -45.95 -2.78 -35.78
C LYS A 28 -46.36 -1.53 -35.03
N SER A 29 -45.47 -1.11 -34.13
CA SER A 29 -45.46 0.22 -33.56
C SER A 29 -45.84 1.22 -34.63
N ASN A 30 -46.76 2.11 -34.29
CA ASN A 30 -47.04 3.33 -35.02
C ASN A 30 -45.83 4.27 -34.88
N GLN A 31 -44.64 3.84 -35.31
CA GLN A 31 -43.48 4.71 -35.46
C GLN A 31 -43.73 5.51 -36.72
N LYS A 32 -44.17 6.74 -36.51
CA LYS A 32 -44.26 7.80 -37.52
C LYS A 32 -42.95 7.77 -38.31
N ALA A 33 -43.01 7.46 -39.61
CA ALA A 33 -41.82 7.36 -40.46
C ALA A 33 -40.91 8.59 -40.25
N ILE A 34 -39.74 8.33 -39.68
CA ILE A 34 -38.64 9.29 -39.56
C ILE A 34 -38.17 9.50 -40.99
N THR A 35 -38.36 10.71 -41.51
CA THR A 35 -37.99 11.05 -42.88
C THR A 35 -36.67 11.79 -42.78
N ASP A 36 -35.59 11.19 -43.26
CA ASP A 36 -34.28 11.82 -43.41
C ASP A 36 -33.96 11.77 -44.91
N LYS A 37 -34.18 12.87 -45.63
CA LYS A 37 -33.98 12.90 -47.09
C LYS A 37 -32.53 13.07 -47.48
N ASN A 38 -31.75 13.77 -46.66
CA ASN A 38 -30.35 14.06 -46.96
C ASN A 38 -29.42 12.94 -46.46
N HIS A 39 -29.97 11.95 -45.75
CA HIS A 39 -29.29 10.78 -45.19
C HIS A 39 -28.12 11.17 -44.27
N ASN A 40 -28.26 12.29 -43.55
CA ASN A 40 -27.24 12.78 -42.63
C ASN A 40 -27.41 12.23 -41.20
N GLY A 41 -28.41 11.39 -40.96
CA GLY A 41 -28.70 10.79 -39.66
C GLY A 41 -29.68 11.60 -38.80
N PHE A 42 -30.15 12.75 -39.27
CA PHE A 42 -31.10 13.62 -38.58
C PHE A 42 -32.43 13.66 -39.33
N ASP A 43 -33.54 13.62 -38.59
CA ASP A 43 -34.85 13.65 -39.24
C ASP A 43 -35.23 15.06 -39.73
N ASP A 44 -35.75 15.14 -40.95
CA ASP A 44 -36.15 16.38 -41.64
C ASP A 44 -37.10 17.25 -40.76
N LYS A 45 -37.91 16.64 -39.86
CA LYS A 45 -38.86 17.39 -39.02
C LYS A 45 -38.13 18.05 -37.85
N TRP A 46 -37.19 17.37 -37.21
CA TRP A 46 -36.34 17.95 -36.18
C TRP A 46 -35.48 19.08 -36.77
N GLU A 47 -34.82 18.81 -37.90
CA GLU A 47 -34.03 19.80 -38.65
C GLU A 47 -34.88 21.04 -38.99
N SER A 48 -36.12 20.82 -39.46
CA SER A 48 -37.04 21.92 -39.77
C SER A 48 -37.60 22.62 -38.53
N ARG A 49 -37.78 21.92 -37.40
CA ARG A 49 -38.30 22.50 -36.15
C ARG A 49 -37.30 23.49 -35.55
N TYR A 50 -36.04 23.09 -35.48
CA TYR A 50 -34.97 23.89 -34.86
C TYR A 50 -34.15 24.70 -35.86
N LYS A 51 -34.46 24.59 -37.16
CA LYS A 51 -33.78 25.30 -38.26
C LYS A 51 -32.31 24.88 -38.42
N ILE A 52 -31.99 23.64 -38.08
CA ILE A 52 -30.67 23.01 -38.23
C ILE A 52 -30.73 22.19 -39.52
N LYS A 53 -30.31 22.78 -40.65
CA LYS A 53 -30.48 22.17 -42.00
C LYS A 53 -29.18 21.86 -42.72
N THR A 54 -28.05 22.15 -42.08
CA THR A 54 -26.73 21.93 -42.67
C THR A 54 -25.90 21.06 -41.74
N PRO A 55 -25.01 20.22 -42.29
CA PRO A 55 -24.06 19.46 -41.48
C PRO A 55 -23.20 20.32 -40.57
N ILE A 56 -22.96 21.59 -40.91
CA ILE A 56 -22.19 22.51 -40.05
C ILE A 56 -22.99 22.83 -38.78
N LEU A 57 -24.31 23.00 -38.89
CA LEU A 57 -25.16 23.32 -37.75
C LEU A 57 -25.43 22.10 -36.87
N THR A 58 -25.33 20.87 -37.37
CA THR A 58 -25.51 19.67 -36.53
C THR A 58 -24.39 19.46 -35.52
N TYR A 59 -23.20 20.01 -35.76
CA TYR A 59 -22.06 19.99 -34.83
C TYR A 59 -21.86 21.31 -34.09
N ALA A 60 -22.79 22.26 -34.24
CA ALA A 60 -22.79 23.48 -33.44
C ALA A 60 -23.43 23.21 -32.07
N ASP A 61 -23.08 24.05 -31.09
CA ASP A 61 -23.75 24.17 -29.80
C ASP A 61 -24.53 25.50 -29.85
N ASN A 62 -25.84 25.40 -30.10
CA ASN A 62 -26.66 26.55 -30.48
C ASN A 62 -27.08 27.40 -29.28
N ASP A 63 -27.36 26.78 -28.15
CA ASP A 63 -27.79 27.44 -26.92
C ASP A 63 -26.65 27.66 -25.92
N LYS A 64 -25.49 27.04 -26.12
CA LYS A 64 -24.24 27.25 -25.38
C LYS A 64 -24.30 26.69 -23.97
N ASP A 65 -24.79 25.47 -23.84
CA ASP A 65 -24.72 24.69 -22.60
C ASP A 65 -23.55 23.69 -22.58
N GLY A 66 -22.85 23.49 -23.71
CA GLY A 66 -21.74 22.56 -23.83
C GLY A 66 -22.08 21.25 -24.55
N LEU A 67 -23.33 21.04 -24.99
CA LEU A 67 -23.69 19.95 -25.88
C LEU A 67 -23.81 20.42 -27.32
N ILE A 68 -23.34 19.58 -28.23
CA ILE A 68 -23.55 19.81 -29.66
C ILE A 68 -24.95 19.30 -30.05
N ASN A 69 -25.59 19.98 -30.98
CA ASN A 69 -26.95 19.67 -31.45
C ASN A 69 -27.14 18.19 -31.85
N SER A 70 -26.08 17.54 -32.35
CA SER A 70 -26.11 16.12 -32.71
C SER A 70 -26.26 15.16 -31.53
N ILE A 71 -25.71 15.51 -30.37
CA ILE A 71 -25.83 14.74 -29.13
C ILE A 71 -27.20 14.99 -28.52
N GLU A 72 -27.65 16.25 -28.49
CA GLU A 72 -28.99 16.59 -28.04
C GLU A 72 -30.08 15.88 -28.85
N TYR A 73 -29.89 15.71 -30.16
CA TYR A 73 -30.80 14.91 -30.98
C TYR A 73 -30.87 13.44 -30.52
N LYS A 74 -29.74 12.83 -30.16
CA LYS A 74 -29.69 11.44 -29.66
C LYS A 74 -30.36 11.31 -28.28
N LEU A 75 -30.12 12.27 -27.40
CA LEU A 75 -30.69 12.33 -26.05
C LEU A 75 -32.15 12.82 -26.04
N ASN A 76 -32.67 13.24 -27.20
CA ASN A 76 -34.02 13.80 -27.37
C ASN A 76 -34.24 15.09 -26.55
N LEU A 77 -33.21 15.92 -26.49
CA LEU A 77 -33.16 17.24 -25.87
C LEU A 77 -33.45 18.35 -26.90
N ASN A 78 -33.50 19.59 -26.42
CA ASN A 78 -33.86 20.76 -27.22
C ASN A 78 -32.64 21.65 -27.54
N PRO A 79 -32.12 21.63 -28.79
CA PRO A 79 -30.90 22.33 -29.24
C PRO A 79 -30.97 23.85 -29.31
N MET A 80 -31.97 24.44 -28.66
CA MET A 80 -32.18 25.88 -28.62
C MET A 80 -32.47 26.36 -27.20
N LYS A 81 -32.33 25.48 -26.21
CA LYS A 81 -32.67 25.73 -24.82
C LYS A 81 -31.74 24.93 -23.92
N LYS A 82 -30.80 25.66 -23.30
CA LYS A 82 -29.79 25.14 -22.37
C LYS A 82 -30.25 24.14 -21.32
N ASP A 83 -31.51 24.19 -20.91
CA ASP A 83 -32.10 23.35 -19.87
C ASP A 83 -33.44 22.95 -20.46
N THR A 84 -33.60 21.72 -20.94
CA THR A 84 -34.75 21.27 -21.73
C THR A 84 -36.01 21.16 -20.88
N ASP A 85 -35.89 20.67 -19.64
CA ASP A 85 -37.02 20.34 -18.79
C ASP A 85 -37.37 21.42 -17.73
N ASN A 86 -36.52 22.44 -17.59
CA ASN A 86 -36.57 23.54 -16.61
C ASN A 86 -36.36 23.13 -15.15
N ASP A 87 -35.57 22.11 -14.87
CA ASP A 87 -35.23 21.74 -13.49
C ASP A 87 -34.17 22.64 -12.85
N GLY A 88 -33.49 23.46 -13.65
CA GLY A 88 -32.46 24.41 -13.24
C GLY A 88 -31.01 23.96 -13.49
N ILE A 89 -30.79 22.77 -14.04
CA ILE A 89 -29.50 22.25 -14.52
C ILE A 89 -29.50 22.36 -16.05
N ASN A 90 -28.37 22.78 -16.64
CA ASN A 90 -28.29 22.81 -18.10
C ASN A 90 -28.11 21.38 -18.63
N ASP A 91 -28.63 21.05 -19.80
CA ASP A 91 -28.55 19.72 -20.42
C ASP A 91 -27.11 19.21 -20.51
N GLY A 92 -26.14 20.08 -20.80
CA GLY A 92 -24.71 19.71 -20.78
C GLY A 92 -24.13 19.42 -19.40
N ASP A 93 -24.72 19.97 -18.34
CA ASP A 93 -24.35 19.73 -16.94
C ASP A 93 -25.12 18.54 -16.31
N GLU A 94 -26.16 18.04 -16.97
CA GLU A 94 -26.90 16.84 -16.55
C GLU A 94 -26.06 15.57 -16.71
N ASP A 95 -26.44 14.51 -15.99
CA ASP A 95 -25.87 13.16 -16.03
C ASP A 95 -26.98 12.21 -16.51
N PHE A 96 -27.10 12.07 -17.83
CA PHE A 96 -28.28 11.46 -18.45
C PHE A 96 -28.40 9.95 -18.18
N ASP A 97 -27.28 9.24 -18.02
CA ASP A 97 -27.25 7.80 -17.74
C ASP A 97 -26.94 7.46 -16.27
N SER A 98 -26.69 8.46 -15.43
CA SER A 98 -26.47 8.34 -13.99
C SER A 98 -25.20 7.55 -13.64
N ASP A 99 -24.16 7.70 -14.44
CA ASP A 99 -22.88 7.07 -14.21
C ASP A 99 -21.97 7.88 -13.29
N GLY A 100 -22.17 9.21 -13.22
CA GLY A 100 -21.39 10.14 -12.41
C GLY A 100 -20.57 11.18 -13.20
N LEU A 101 -20.53 11.12 -14.53
CA LEU A 101 -20.06 12.19 -15.42
C LEU A 101 -21.26 13.01 -15.91
N SER A 102 -20.98 14.27 -16.28
CA SER A 102 -21.99 15.07 -16.99
C SER A 102 -21.90 14.82 -18.49
N ASN A 103 -23.00 15.02 -19.20
CA ASN A 103 -23.11 14.83 -20.64
C ASN A 103 -21.98 15.55 -21.40
N LYS A 104 -21.57 16.75 -20.98
CA LYS A 104 -20.43 17.48 -21.58
C LYS A 104 -19.07 16.87 -21.24
N ASN A 105 -18.90 16.30 -20.04
CA ASN A 105 -17.67 15.66 -19.62
C ASN A 105 -17.45 14.36 -20.39
N GLU A 106 -18.52 13.64 -20.71
CA GLU A 106 -18.47 12.47 -21.57
C GLU A 106 -18.00 12.79 -23.00
N LEU A 107 -18.34 13.98 -23.53
CA LEU A 107 -17.77 14.45 -24.79
C LEU A 107 -16.25 14.72 -24.68
N ILE A 108 -15.76 15.11 -23.50
CA ILE A 108 -14.34 15.32 -23.24
C ILE A 108 -13.64 13.97 -23.15
N THR A 109 -14.14 13.00 -22.37
CA THR A 109 -13.55 11.66 -22.23
C THR A 109 -13.69 10.83 -23.51
N GLY A 110 -14.69 11.13 -24.34
CA GLY A 110 -14.95 10.42 -25.60
C GLY A 110 -15.93 9.26 -25.46
N THR A 111 -16.72 9.28 -24.39
CA THR A 111 -17.74 8.30 -24.04
C THR A 111 -19.13 8.72 -24.53
N ASP A 112 -20.13 7.84 -24.43
CA ASP A 112 -21.48 8.06 -24.95
C ASP A 112 -22.47 8.46 -23.83
N PRO A 113 -23.00 9.71 -23.84
CA PRO A 113 -23.92 10.23 -22.81
C PRO A 113 -25.22 9.48 -22.52
N ALA A 114 -25.46 8.37 -23.20
CA ALA A 114 -26.62 7.51 -22.98
C ALA A 114 -26.24 6.12 -22.46
N SER A 115 -24.97 5.90 -22.11
CA SER A 115 -24.42 4.59 -21.80
C SER A 115 -23.37 4.68 -20.69
N ALA A 116 -23.80 4.37 -19.47
CA ALA A 116 -22.96 4.46 -18.26
C ALA A 116 -21.65 3.64 -18.27
N ASP A 117 -21.47 2.79 -19.27
CA ASP A 117 -20.30 1.95 -19.55
C ASP A 117 -20.28 1.80 -21.09
N THR A 118 -19.52 2.67 -21.75
CA THR A 118 -19.54 2.83 -23.21
C THR A 118 -18.96 1.61 -23.91
N ASP A 119 -17.87 1.05 -23.37
CA ASP A 119 -17.13 -0.04 -24.00
C ASP A 119 -17.56 -1.45 -23.52
N LYS A 120 -18.36 -1.50 -22.45
CA LYS A 120 -18.99 -2.69 -21.86
C LYS A 120 -18.00 -3.61 -21.19
N ASP A 121 -16.94 -3.08 -20.61
CA ASP A 121 -15.96 -3.84 -19.84
C ASP A 121 -16.40 -4.10 -18.38
N GLY A 122 -17.45 -3.41 -17.92
CA GLY A 122 -18.02 -3.52 -16.59
C GLY A 122 -17.60 -2.43 -15.60
N ILE A 123 -16.76 -1.50 -16.02
CA ILE A 123 -16.41 -0.28 -15.30
C ILE A 123 -17.25 0.86 -15.89
N LYS A 124 -17.74 1.78 -15.04
CA LYS A 124 -18.46 2.94 -15.54
C LYS A 124 -17.50 3.94 -16.15
N ASP A 125 -17.95 4.67 -17.16
CA ASP A 125 -17.13 5.70 -17.83
C ASP A 125 -16.58 6.74 -16.83
N SER A 126 -17.34 7.07 -15.78
CA SER A 126 -16.90 7.94 -14.68
C SER A 126 -15.80 7.37 -13.78
N ASP A 127 -15.77 6.04 -13.64
CA ASP A 127 -14.84 5.28 -12.80
C ASP A 127 -13.63 4.75 -13.59
N GLU A 128 -13.57 4.96 -14.90
CA GLU A 128 -12.40 4.68 -15.72
C GLU A 128 -11.25 5.64 -15.42
N ASP A 129 -10.01 5.19 -15.64
CA ASP A 129 -8.76 5.97 -15.57
C ASP A 129 -8.17 6.07 -16.98
N LEU A 130 -8.55 7.12 -17.70
CA LEU A 130 -8.31 7.24 -19.14
C LEU A 130 -6.82 7.41 -19.47
N ASP A 131 -6.03 8.03 -18.59
CA ASP A 131 -4.63 8.33 -18.83
C ASP A 131 -3.62 7.57 -17.94
N LYS A 132 -4.14 6.77 -17.00
CA LYS A 132 -3.42 5.77 -16.20
C LYS A 132 -2.48 6.39 -15.18
N ASP A 133 -2.99 7.39 -14.49
CA ASP A 133 -2.28 8.12 -13.45
C ASP A 133 -2.73 7.72 -12.03
N GLY A 134 -3.82 6.97 -11.92
CA GLY A 134 -4.41 6.49 -10.66
C GLY A 134 -5.73 7.18 -10.30
N LEU A 135 -6.06 8.33 -10.87
CA LEU A 135 -7.34 9.00 -10.68
C LEU A 135 -8.36 8.53 -11.72
N THR A 136 -9.61 8.38 -11.29
CA THR A 136 -10.73 8.17 -12.21
C THR A 136 -11.08 9.47 -12.93
N ASN A 137 -11.68 9.38 -14.12
CA ASN A 137 -12.16 10.52 -14.91
C ASN A 137 -12.97 11.51 -14.05
N LYS A 138 -13.85 10.99 -13.20
CA LYS A 138 -14.66 11.82 -12.28
C LYS A 138 -13.83 12.56 -11.24
N GLN A 139 -12.81 11.90 -10.67
CA GLN A 139 -11.91 12.48 -9.67
C GLN A 139 -11.05 13.59 -10.27
N GLU A 140 -10.56 13.40 -11.49
CA GLU A 140 -9.79 14.39 -12.23
C GLU A 140 -10.63 15.63 -12.55
N PHE A 141 -11.85 15.47 -13.08
CA PHE A 141 -12.76 16.61 -13.29
C PHE A 141 -13.08 17.36 -12.00
N SER A 142 -13.21 16.63 -10.89
CA SER A 142 -13.40 17.24 -9.57
C SER A 142 -12.19 18.11 -9.22
N LEU A 143 -10.95 17.63 -9.38
CA LEU A 143 -9.75 18.39 -9.04
C LEU A 143 -9.35 19.45 -10.08
N GLY A 144 -9.90 19.37 -11.29
CA GLY A 144 -9.60 20.28 -12.39
C GLY A 144 -8.40 19.85 -13.23
N TYR A 145 -8.00 18.58 -13.11
CA TYR A 145 -6.99 17.95 -13.95
C TYR A 145 -7.53 17.60 -15.33
N ASN A 146 -6.61 17.29 -16.24
CA ASN A 146 -6.91 16.95 -17.61
C ASN A 146 -6.87 15.43 -17.81
N VAL A 147 -8.05 14.82 -17.89
CA VAL A 147 -8.35 13.38 -18.12
C VAL A 147 -7.64 12.67 -19.27
N LYS A 148 -6.80 13.36 -20.04
CA LYS A 148 -6.04 12.81 -21.18
C LYS A 148 -4.53 12.98 -20.98
N SER A 149 -4.10 13.46 -19.84
CA SER A 149 -2.73 13.87 -19.56
C SER A 149 -2.40 13.47 -18.13
N PRO A 150 -1.61 12.40 -17.91
CA PRO A 150 -1.37 11.85 -16.57
C PRO A 150 -0.51 12.76 -15.68
N ASP A 151 -0.21 13.97 -16.14
CA ASP A 151 0.58 15.03 -15.54
C ASP A 151 0.12 16.31 -16.26
N THR A 152 -0.84 17.00 -15.64
CA THR A 152 -1.55 18.14 -16.22
C THR A 152 -0.64 19.36 -16.35
N ASP A 153 0.20 19.61 -15.36
CA ASP A 153 1.02 20.82 -15.27
C ASP A 153 2.45 20.65 -15.79
N ARG A 154 2.87 19.40 -16.00
CA ARG A 154 4.14 18.95 -16.56
C ARG A 154 5.33 19.21 -15.66
N ASP A 155 5.15 19.14 -14.36
CA ASP A 155 6.23 19.25 -13.38
C ASP A 155 7.00 17.93 -13.17
N GLY A 156 6.47 16.82 -13.69
CA GLY A 156 7.06 15.48 -13.60
C GLY A 156 6.47 14.58 -12.51
N ILE A 157 5.49 15.08 -11.75
CA ILE A 157 4.63 14.31 -10.84
C ILE A 157 3.31 14.04 -11.57
N LYS A 158 2.75 12.84 -11.40
CA LYS A 158 1.45 12.52 -11.99
C LYS A 158 0.31 13.15 -11.19
N ASP A 159 -0.82 13.46 -11.80
CA ASP A 159 -1.92 14.16 -11.09
C ASP A 159 -2.45 13.33 -9.90
N GLY A 160 -2.48 12.00 -10.01
CA GLY A 160 -2.76 11.09 -8.90
C GLY A 160 -1.71 11.08 -7.78
N ASP A 161 -0.43 11.29 -8.12
CA ASP A 161 0.68 11.35 -7.16
C ASP A 161 0.88 12.78 -6.59
N GLU A 162 0.23 13.79 -7.17
CA GLU A 162 0.26 15.15 -6.64
C GLU A 162 -0.38 15.25 -5.25
N ASP A 163 0.07 16.22 -4.48
CA ASP A 163 -0.46 16.58 -3.16
C ASP A 163 -1.11 17.96 -3.29
N PHE A 164 -2.38 17.96 -3.70
CA PHE A 164 -3.09 19.17 -4.12
C PHE A 164 -3.20 20.19 -2.96
N ASP A 165 -3.32 19.73 -1.72
CA ASP A 165 -3.46 20.60 -0.54
C ASP A 165 -2.18 20.78 0.30
N LYS A 166 -1.12 20.03 -0.02
CA LYS A 166 0.25 20.12 0.52
C LYS A 166 0.37 19.64 1.96
N ASP A 167 -0.35 18.59 2.33
CA ASP A 167 -0.28 17.99 3.66
C ASP A 167 0.60 16.74 3.76
N GLY A 168 1.16 16.27 2.65
CA GLY A 168 2.07 15.13 2.56
C GLY A 168 1.42 13.83 2.09
N VAL A 169 0.14 13.84 1.72
CA VAL A 169 -0.58 12.70 1.15
C VAL A 169 -0.95 12.99 -0.31
N SER A 170 -0.76 12.03 -1.22
CA SER A 170 -1.13 12.21 -2.63
C SER A 170 -2.65 12.11 -2.85
N ASN A 171 -3.17 12.80 -3.86
CA ASN A 171 -4.57 12.79 -4.26
C ASN A 171 -5.16 11.39 -4.44
N TYR A 172 -4.42 10.48 -5.09
CA TYR A 172 -4.83 9.09 -5.29
C TYR A 172 -5.06 8.37 -3.97
N GLN A 173 -4.09 8.50 -3.06
CA GLN A 173 -4.15 7.90 -1.72
C GLN A 173 -5.34 8.47 -0.94
N GLU A 174 -5.59 9.77 -1.03
CA GLU A 174 -6.72 10.40 -0.38
C GLU A 174 -8.08 9.90 -0.88
N TYR A 175 -8.27 9.83 -2.20
CA TYR A 175 -9.51 9.26 -2.77
C TYR A 175 -9.69 7.79 -2.39
N ARG A 176 -8.62 7.00 -2.43
CA ARG A 176 -8.62 5.60 -2.00
C ARG A 176 -9.00 5.47 -0.52
N ASN A 177 -8.66 6.46 0.30
CA ASN A 177 -8.95 6.53 1.74
C ASN A 177 -10.28 7.23 2.06
N GLY A 178 -10.96 7.82 1.06
CA GLY A 178 -12.18 8.60 1.24
C GLY A 178 -11.98 9.95 1.94
N THR A 179 -10.76 10.51 1.92
CA THR A 179 -10.46 11.89 2.34
C THR A 179 -10.66 12.87 1.17
N ASP A 180 -10.48 14.17 1.41
CA ASP A 180 -10.80 15.23 0.44
C ASP A 180 -9.52 15.94 -0.01
N PRO A 181 -9.03 15.69 -1.25
CA PRO A 181 -7.72 16.16 -1.68
C PRO A 181 -7.53 17.68 -1.78
N LYS A 182 -8.60 18.44 -1.54
CA LYS A 182 -8.57 19.90 -1.55
C LYS A 182 -8.43 20.51 -0.16
N LYS A 183 -8.27 19.71 0.89
CA LYS A 183 -8.40 20.16 2.27
C LYS A 183 -7.32 19.58 3.16
N SER A 184 -6.28 20.39 3.35
CA SER A 184 -5.17 20.07 4.24
C SER A 184 -5.65 19.60 5.60
N ASP A 185 -5.28 18.37 5.95
CA ASP A 185 -5.69 17.73 7.20
C ASP A 185 -4.68 17.96 8.34
N ASN A 186 -3.66 18.80 8.10
CA ASN A 186 -2.59 19.13 9.04
C ASN A 186 -2.99 20.19 10.11
N PRO A 187 -2.86 19.89 11.42
CA PRO A 187 -3.28 20.77 12.53
C PRO A 187 -2.43 22.04 12.74
N ASN A 188 -1.32 22.25 12.05
CA ASN A 188 -0.41 23.38 12.30
C ASN A 188 -0.77 24.72 11.62
N SER A 189 -1.96 24.84 11.02
CA SER A 189 -2.43 26.03 10.29
C SER A 189 -3.49 26.86 11.02
N ALA A 190 -3.42 26.97 12.36
CA ALA A 190 -4.08 27.98 13.25
C ALA A 190 -5.65 28.11 13.23
N PRO A 191 -6.31 28.86 14.16
CA PRO A 191 -7.10 28.23 15.22
C PRO A 191 -8.61 28.62 15.29
N ASN A 192 -9.37 27.80 16.03
CA ASN A 192 -10.69 28.08 16.66
C ASN A 192 -11.97 27.93 15.80
N ASN A 193 -12.58 26.73 15.81
CA ASN A 193 -13.82 26.40 16.56
C ASN A 193 -14.28 24.95 16.24
N PRO A 194 -14.79 24.17 17.21
CA PRO A 194 -15.38 22.84 16.99
C PRO A 194 -16.85 22.97 16.49
N PRO A 195 -17.51 22.02 15.79
CA PRO A 195 -17.65 20.61 16.22
C PRO A 195 -18.03 19.51 15.17
N LYS A 196 -18.05 18.24 15.65
CA LYS A 196 -19.05 17.14 15.42
C LYS A 196 -18.92 16.17 14.21
N PRO A 197 -19.45 14.93 14.36
CA PRO A 197 -18.72 13.66 14.30
C PRO A 197 -18.85 12.94 12.95
N GLY A 198 -17.72 12.37 12.51
CA GLY A 198 -17.48 11.87 11.16
C GLY A 198 -16.33 12.67 10.55
N LYS A 199 -15.38 11.98 9.89
CA LYS A 199 -14.08 12.47 9.37
C LYS A 199 -12.96 12.46 10.42
N VAL A 200 -11.97 11.61 10.18
CA VAL A 200 -10.73 11.45 10.94
C VAL A 200 -9.59 11.89 10.02
N LYS A 201 -8.64 12.78 10.36
CA LYS A 201 -8.07 13.33 11.62
C LYS A 201 -7.37 12.34 12.57
N ASP A 202 -7.01 11.14 12.13
CA ASP A 202 -6.36 10.14 12.99
C ASP A 202 -5.21 9.34 12.38
N GLY A 203 -4.72 9.65 11.18
CA GLY A 203 -3.62 8.90 10.54
C GLY A 203 -2.37 8.71 11.42
N ASP A 204 -1.99 9.72 12.20
CA ASP A 204 -0.87 9.67 13.16
C ASP A 204 -1.25 9.14 14.55
N LYS A 205 -2.53 8.88 14.79
CA LYS A 205 -2.97 8.24 16.03
C LYS A 205 -2.83 6.74 15.87
N ASP A 206 -2.66 6.09 17.00
CA ASP A 206 -2.71 4.66 17.17
C ASP A 206 -4.04 4.37 17.89
N LEU A 207 -5.08 4.02 17.12
CA LEU A 207 -6.46 3.99 17.64
C LEU A 207 -6.69 2.81 18.59
N ASP A 208 -6.03 1.69 18.36
CA ASP A 208 -6.16 0.46 19.14
C ASP A 208 -4.98 0.18 20.09
N ASN A 209 -3.97 1.05 20.07
CA ASN A 209 -2.80 1.08 20.96
C ASN A 209 -1.93 -0.17 20.79
N ASP A 210 -1.60 -0.47 19.54
CA ASP A 210 -0.80 -1.61 19.14
C ASP A 210 0.65 -1.26 18.78
N GLY A 211 0.97 0.03 18.65
CA GLY A 211 2.29 0.55 18.33
C GLY A 211 2.44 1.06 16.88
N LEU A 212 1.45 0.86 16.02
CA LEU A 212 1.38 1.46 14.70
C LEU A 212 0.39 2.62 14.68
N THR A 213 0.67 3.61 13.86
CA THR A 213 -0.33 4.65 13.57
C THR A 213 -1.31 4.13 12.52
N ASN A 214 -2.53 4.66 12.50
CA ASN A 214 -3.56 4.27 11.57
C ASN A 214 -3.10 4.32 10.09
N VAL A 215 -2.20 5.25 9.74
CA VAL A 215 -1.63 5.32 8.38
C VAL A 215 -0.57 4.24 8.13
N GLN A 216 0.19 3.84 9.14
CA GLN A 216 1.15 2.72 9.06
C GLN A 216 0.40 1.39 8.92
N GLU A 217 -0.63 1.18 9.72
CA GLU A 217 -1.49 -0.01 9.63
C GLU A 217 -2.10 -0.15 8.24
N PHE A 218 -2.63 0.94 7.68
CA PHE A 218 -3.16 0.93 6.32
C PHE A 218 -2.11 0.57 5.25
N LYS A 219 -0.87 1.07 5.38
CA LYS A 219 0.22 0.76 4.43
C LYS A 219 0.57 -0.73 4.45
N LEU A 220 0.54 -1.36 5.62
CA LEU A 220 0.84 -2.79 5.81
C LEU A 220 -0.39 -3.69 5.57
N GLY A 221 -1.59 -3.12 5.44
CA GLY A 221 -2.83 -3.86 5.18
C GLY A 221 -3.55 -4.35 6.44
N TYR A 222 -3.23 -3.77 7.60
CA TYR A 222 -3.90 -3.99 8.88
C TYR A 222 -5.17 -3.15 9.03
N ASP A 223 -6.04 -3.52 9.96
CA ASP A 223 -7.28 -2.85 10.33
C ASP A 223 -7.02 -1.90 11.52
N PRO A 224 -7.02 -0.56 11.32
CA PRO A 224 -6.68 0.42 12.36
C PRO A 224 -7.54 0.44 13.62
N THR A 225 -8.54 -0.44 13.69
CA THR A 225 -9.45 -0.56 14.83
C THR A 225 -9.20 -1.81 15.65
N LYS A 226 -8.26 -2.66 15.22
CA LYS A 226 -7.96 -3.96 15.82
C LYS A 226 -6.47 -4.13 15.99
N ALA A 227 -6.04 -4.08 17.25
CA ALA A 227 -4.63 -4.27 17.60
C ALA A 227 -4.02 -5.61 17.16
N ASP A 228 -4.82 -6.57 16.69
CA ASP A 228 -4.41 -7.86 16.12
C ASP A 228 -5.43 -8.18 15.02
N THR A 229 -5.14 -7.77 13.79
CA THR A 229 -6.06 -7.83 12.65
C THR A 229 -6.41 -9.27 12.29
N ASN A 230 -5.42 -10.17 12.35
CA ASN A 230 -5.53 -11.55 11.90
C ASN A 230 -5.93 -12.52 13.04
N ALA A 231 -6.01 -12.03 14.27
CA ALA A 231 -6.33 -12.77 15.49
C ALA A 231 -5.38 -13.95 15.77
N ASN A 232 -4.09 -13.81 15.45
CA ASN A 232 -3.07 -14.84 15.71
C ASN A 232 -2.49 -14.76 17.14
N GLY A 233 -2.80 -13.70 17.89
CA GLY A 233 -2.32 -13.46 19.26
C GLY A 233 -1.09 -12.56 19.37
N ILE A 234 -0.56 -12.07 18.25
CA ILE A 234 0.49 -11.06 18.15
C ILE A 234 -0.19 -9.79 17.63
N LYS A 235 0.17 -8.64 18.21
CA LYS A 235 -0.39 -7.37 17.74
C LYS A 235 0.22 -6.95 16.42
N ASP A 236 -0.48 -6.20 15.58
CA ASP A 236 0.00 -5.86 14.22
C ASP A 236 1.32 -5.07 14.28
N GLY A 237 1.46 -4.13 15.23
CA GLY A 237 2.71 -3.44 15.52
C GLY A 237 3.82 -4.29 16.16
N ASP A 238 3.47 -5.42 16.76
CA ASP A 238 4.42 -6.41 17.31
C ASP A 238 4.76 -7.53 16.32
N GLU A 239 4.11 -7.60 15.15
CA GLU A 239 4.46 -8.55 14.09
C GLU A 239 5.82 -8.21 13.47
N ASP A 240 6.45 -9.24 12.90
CA ASP A 240 7.73 -9.18 12.17
C ASP A 240 7.40 -9.66 10.74
N LEU A 241 7.00 -8.69 9.89
CA LEU A 241 6.35 -8.98 8.61
C LEU A 241 7.31 -9.60 7.59
N ASP A 242 8.60 -9.27 7.66
CA ASP A 242 9.64 -9.77 6.75
C ASP A 242 10.52 -10.88 7.34
N GLY A 243 10.44 -11.12 8.65
CA GLY A 243 11.17 -12.17 9.36
C GLY A 243 12.64 -11.80 9.63
N ASP A 244 12.95 -10.52 9.80
CA ASP A 244 14.29 -10.02 10.11
C ASP A 244 14.55 -9.87 11.63
N TYR A 245 13.57 -10.15 12.48
CA TYR A 245 13.62 -10.02 13.94
C TYR A 245 13.45 -8.61 14.53
N ILE A 246 13.25 -7.57 13.72
CA ILE A 246 12.73 -6.28 14.17
C ILE A 246 11.20 -6.29 13.98
N LYS A 247 10.46 -5.71 14.93
CA LYS A 247 8.99 -5.60 14.81
C LYS A 247 8.59 -4.43 13.92
N ASN A 248 7.44 -4.52 13.24
CA ASN A 248 6.89 -3.48 12.36
C ASN A 248 6.91 -2.07 12.98
N SER A 249 6.48 -1.94 14.26
CA SER A 249 6.48 -0.67 14.98
C SER A 249 7.89 -0.11 15.22
N GLN A 250 8.86 -0.99 15.48
CA GLN A 250 10.26 -0.64 15.67
C GLN A 250 10.93 -0.26 14.34
N GLU A 251 10.63 -0.96 13.26
CA GLU A 251 11.15 -0.63 11.93
C GLU A 251 10.72 0.77 11.50
N TYR A 252 9.43 1.10 11.65
CA TYR A 252 8.96 2.47 11.41
C TYR A 252 9.65 3.49 12.31
N ALA A 253 9.88 3.15 13.59
CA ALA A 253 10.61 4.02 14.51
C ALA A 253 12.07 4.20 14.08
N LEU A 254 12.69 3.19 13.46
CA LEU A 254 14.06 3.19 12.96
C LEU A 254 14.19 3.87 11.59
N GLY A 255 13.13 3.87 10.78
CA GLY A 255 13.11 4.39 9.42
C GLY A 255 13.26 3.31 8.33
N TYR A 256 13.08 2.05 8.72
CA TYR A 256 13.08 0.89 7.84
C TYR A 256 11.67 0.61 7.29
N ASP A 257 11.59 -0.19 6.23
CA ASP A 257 10.37 -0.62 5.55
C ASP A 257 9.96 -2.02 6.05
N PRO A 258 8.87 -2.16 6.84
CA PRO A 258 8.50 -3.44 7.46
C PRO A 258 8.26 -4.63 6.53
N ALA A 259 8.13 -4.38 5.23
CA ALA A 259 7.97 -5.44 4.25
C ALA A 259 9.31 -5.95 3.67
N LYS A 260 10.45 -5.43 4.13
CA LYS A 260 11.77 -5.70 3.55
C LYS A 260 12.86 -5.85 4.60
N ALA A 261 13.36 -7.07 4.72
CA ALA A 261 14.44 -7.40 5.65
C ALA A 261 15.79 -6.70 5.36
N ASP A 262 15.90 -5.99 4.24
CA ASP A 262 17.05 -5.18 3.82
C ASP A 262 16.45 -4.01 3.03
N THR A 263 16.12 -2.92 3.75
CA THR A 263 15.37 -1.78 3.21
C THR A 263 16.12 -1.08 2.10
N ASP A 264 17.45 -0.96 2.22
CA ASP A 264 18.29 -0.20 1.29
C ASP A 264 18.94 -1.08 0.20
N GLY A 265 18.87 -2.41 0.35
CA GLY A 265 19.39 -3.38 -0.60
C GLY A 265 20.91 -3.51 -0.58
N ASN A 266 21.57 -3.15 0.52
CA ASN A 266 23.03 -3.17 0.64
C ASN A 266 23.60 -4.58 0.94
N GLY A 267 22.73 -5.55 1.23
CA GLY A 267 23.07 -6.95 1.54
C GLY A 267 23.28 -7.25 3.01
N ILE A 268 23.13 -6.26 3.89
CA ILE A 268 23.03 -6.40 5.35
C ILE A 268 21.55 -6.22 5.70
N LYS A 269 21.03 -7.08 6.57
CA LYS A 269 19.64 -6.94 7.00
C LYS A 269 19.46 -5.75 7.93
N ASP A 270 18.27 -5.17 7.98
CA ASP A 270 17.97 -4.03 8.86
C ASP A 270 18.25 -4.36 10.33
N CYS A 271 17.99 -5.60 10.75
CA CYS A 271 18.37 -6.13 12.07
C CYS A 271 19.88 -6.13 12.36
N ASP A 272 20.69 -6.38 11.34
CA ASP A 272 22.15 -6.54 11.44
C ASP A 272 22.89 -5.23 11.16
N GLU A 273 22.20 -4.17 10.74
CA GLU A 273 22.78 -2.84 10.58
C GLU A 273 23.23 -2.24 11.92
N ASP A 274 24.17 -1.30 11.84
CA ASP A 274 24.70 -0.53 12.97
C ASP A 274 24.42 0.95 12.66
N LEU A 275 23.20 1.37 13.00
CA LEU A 275 22.63 2.64 12.54
C LEU A 275 23.38 3.85 13.12
N ASP A 276 23.90 3.75 14.33
CA ASP A 276 24.64 4.82 15.00
C ASP A 276 26.17 4.69 14.94
N LYS A 277 26.68 3.53 14.52
CA LYS A 277 28.09 3.22 14.26
C LYS A 277 28.93 3.06 15.53
N ASP A 278 28.33 2.60 16.62
CA ASP A 278 29.04 2.27 17.86
C ASP A 278 29.66 0.85 17.87
N GLY A 279 29.32 0.03 16.87
CA GLY A 279 29.82 -1.34 16.72
C GLY A 279 28.90 -2.42 17.28
N ILE A 280 27.67 -2.08 17.66
CA ILE A 280 26.60 -2.99 18.05
C ILE A 280 25.52 -2.96 16.96
N SER A 281 24.99 -4.12 16.56
CA SER A 281 23.88 -4.16 15.59
C SER A 281 22.56 -3.73 16.23
N ASN A 282 21.64 -3.19 15.43
CA ASN A 282 20.30 -2.77 15.83
C ASN A 282 19.56 -3.84 16.66
N ILE A 283 19.59 -5.10 16.24
CA ILE A 283 18.91 -6.19 16.96
C ILE A 283 19.53 -6.48 18.33
N ALA A 284 20.85 -6.35 18.43
CA ALA A 284 21.59 -6.55 19.66
C ALA A 284 21.26 -5.45 20.67
N GLU A 285 21.18 -4.20 20.22
CA GLU A 285 20.72 -3.08 21.04
C GLU A 285 19.25 -3.22 21.47
N ILE A 286 18.36 -3.59 20.55
CA ILE A 286 16.94 -3.84 20.86
C ILE A 286 16.80 -4.91 21.95
N ARG A 287 17.59 -6.00 21.89
CA ARG A 287 17.60 -7.07 22.89
C ARG A 287 18.17 -6.61 24.24
N ALA A 288 19.20 -5.77 24.21
CA ALA A 288 19.80 -5.16 25.40
C ALA A 288 18.92 -4.04 26.00
N GLY A 289 17.90 -3.58 25.27
CA GLY A 289 17.04 -2.47 25.67
C GLY A 289 17.71 -1.10 25.51
N THR A 290 18.69 -0.99 24.61
CA THR A 290 19.34 0.27 24.23
C THR A 290 18.74 0.86 22.95
N ASP A 291 19.20 2.04 22.53
CA ASP A 291 18.58 2.84 21.46
C ASP A 291 19.47 2.84 20.22
N PRO A 292 19.07 2.15 19.13
CA PRO A 292 19.90 2.02 17.93
C PRO A 292 20.20 3.30 17.16
N LYS A 293 19.56 4.41 17.54
CA LYS A 293 19.83 5.72 16.93
C LYS A 293 20.86 6.53 17.69
N ASN A 294 21.34 6.04 18.82
CA ASN A 294 22.08 6.83 19.77
C ASN A 294 23.36 6.13 20.22
N TYR A 295 24.47 6.58 19.63
CA TYR A 295 25.83 6.11 19.89
C TYR A 295 26.21 5.99 21.38
N ASN A 296 25.55 6.72 22.28
CA ASN A 296 25.80 6.67 23.72
C ASN A 296 24.58 6.19 24.52
N SER A 297 23.74 5.36 23.90
CA SER A 297 22.60 4.74 24.56
C SER A 297 23.08 3.81 25.69
N GLY A 298 22.26 3.60 26.72
CA GLY A 298 22.67 2.88 27.93
C GLY A 298 23.34 3.76 29.01
N ASN A 299 23.61 3.16 30.16
CA ASN A 299 24.36 3.79 31.25
C ASN A 299 25.16 2.71 31.99
N PRO A 300 26.51 2.67 31.85
CA PRO A 300 27.35 3.58 31.09
C PRO A 300 27.05 3.50 29.58
N PRO A 301 27.52 4.48 28.77
CA PRO A 301 27.31 4.47 27.33
C PRO A 301 27.76 3.14 26.72
N ASN A 302 26.88 2.49 25.98
CA ASN A 302 27.13 1.23 25.28
C ASN A 302 27.99 1.46 24.03
N ASP A 303 29.14 2.13 24.14
CA ASP A 303 30.14 2.10 23.06
C ASP A 303 30.55 0.63 22.88
N GLY A 304 30.25 0.02 21.72
CA GLY A 304 30.47 -1.40 21.46
C GLY A 304 31.92 -1.87 21.67
N LYS A 305 32.88 -0.94 21.63
CA LYS A 305 34.32 -1.20 21.86
C LYS A 305 34.78 -1.00 23.29
N LEU A 306 33.94 -0.39 24.13
CA LEU A 306 34.28 -0.14 25.52
C LEU A 306 34.04 -1.42 26.34
N ASP A 307 34.91 -1.67 27.30
CA ASP A 307 34.79 -2.73 28.31
C ASP A 307 34.38 -2.03 29.60
N SER A 308 33.07 -1.94 29.82
CA SER A 308 32.47 -1.06 30.85
C SER A 308 32.77 -1.54 32.26
N ASP A 309 32.77 -2.85 32.46
CA ASP A 309 32.90 -3.49 33.76
C ASP A 309 34.31 -4.07 34.03
N LYS A 310 35.15 -4.11 32.99
CA LYS A 310 36.57 -4.49 33.01
C LYS A 310 36.78 -5.98 33.23
N ASP A 311 35.87 -6.80 32.76
CA ASP A 311 35.99 -8.26 32.81
C ASP A 311 36.84 -8.83 31.66
N GLY A 312 37.05 -8.04 30.59
CA GLY A 312 37.85 -8.36 29.42
C GLY A 312 37.07 -8.51 28.11
N LEU A 313 35.74 -8.62 28.14
CA LEU A 313 34.88 -8.50 26.97
C LEU A 313 34.52 -7.04 26.70
N THR A 314 34.27 -6.69 25.45
CA THR A 314 33.66 -5.38 25.13
C THR A 314 32.15 -5.45 25.26
N ASN A 315 31.49 -4.31 25.44
CA ASN A 315 30.04 -4.22 25.51
C ASN A 315 29.34 -4.95 24.33
N ALA A 316 29.88 -4.82 23.11
CA ALA A 316 29.34 -5.52 21.94
C ALA A 316 29.48 -7.05 22.05
N GLN A 317 30.59 -7.54 22.59
CA GLN A 317 30.83 -8.97 22.81
C GLN A 317 29.91 -9.52 23.91
N GLU A 318 29.70 -8.76 24.97
CA GLU A 318 28.79 -9.12 26.06
C GLU A 318 27.34 -9.19 25.56
N ILE A 319 26.89 -8.17 24.82
CA ILE A 319 25.53 -8.15 24.25
C ILE A 319 25.34 -9.31 23.27
N LEU A 320 26.34 -9.63 22.44
CA LEU A 320 26.28 -10.77 21.52
C LEU A 320 26.00 -12.09 22.25
N LEU A 321 26.62 -12.29 23.40
CA LEU A 321 26.47 -13.49 24.23
C LEU A 321 25.28 -13.39 25.21
N GLY A 322 24.60 -12.24 25.29
CA GLY A 322 23.49 -12.01 26.19
C GLY A 322 23.89 -11.73 27.64
N TYR A 323 25.12 -11.28 27.87
CA TYR A 323 25.61 -10.78 29.15
C TYR A 323 25.25 -9.30 29.35
N ASP A 324 25.28 -8.84 30.59
CA ASP A 324 25.03 -7.46 31.01
C ASP A 324 26.37 -6.71 31.04
N PRO A 325 26.61 -5.72 30.15
CA PRO A 325 27.89 -5.01 30.04
C PRO A 325 28.38 -4.29 31.30
N GLN A 326 27.57 -4.23 32.35
CA GLN A 326 27.91 -3.56 33.61
C GLN A 326 28.31 -4.51 34.72
N LYS A 327 28.24 -5.83 34.48
CA LYS A 327 28.42 -6.84 35.50
C LYS A 327 29.46 -7.85 35.04
N PRO A 328 30.64 -7.88 35.68
CA PRO A 328 31.70 -8.80 35.27
C PRO A 328 31.33 -10.28 35.35
N ASP A 329 30.23 -10.59 36.03
CA ASP A 329 29.64 -11.90 36.21
C ASP A 329 28.12 -11.69 36.22
N SER A 330 27.52 -11.70 35.03
CA SER A 330 26.11 -11.37 34.80
C SER A 330 25.16 -12.31 35.54
N ASN A 331 25.52 -13.59 35.61
CA ASN A 331 24.70 -14.64 36.21
C ASN A 331 25.02 -14.87 37.71
N SER A 332 26.04 -14.20 38.24
CA SER A 332 26.51 -14.30 39.63
C SER A 332 26.92 -15.71 40.05
N ASN A 333 27.47 -16.52 39.14
CA ASN A 333 27.91 -17.89 39.43
C ASN A 333 29.37 -17.97 39.93
N GLY A 334 30.11 -16.85 39.92
CA GLY A 334 31.50 -16.72 40.35
C GLY A 334 32.54 -16.89 39.23
N ILE A 335 32.11 -17.08 37.98
CA ILE A 335 32.94 -17.07 36.76
C ILE A 335 32.65 -15.75 36.06
N LEU A 336 33.69 -15.05 35.62
CA LEU A 336 33.48 -13.83 34.84
C LEU A 336 32.90 -14.18 33.48
N ASP A 337 32.09 -13.31 32.89
CA ASP A 337 31.46 -13.55 31.59
C ASP A 337 32.52 -13.80 30.49
N SER A 338 33.67 -13.11 30.58
CA SER A 338 34.87 -13.34 29.75
C SER A 338 35.52 -14.73 29.90
N ASN A 339 35.27 -15.41 31.03
CA ASN A 339 35.82 -16.73 31.36
C ASN A 339 34.81 -17.87 31.28
N GLU A 340 33.56 -17.56 30.95
CA GLU A 340 32.55 -18.56 30.62
C GLU A 340 32.90 -19.27 29.30
N ASP A 341 32.27 -20.42 29.10
CA ASP A 341 32.39 -21.31 27.93
C ASP A 341 30.98 -21.43 27.36
N TYR A 342 30.60 -20.46 26.52
CA TYR A 342 29.20 -20.22 26.14
C TYR A 342 28.62 -21.37 25.32
N ASP A 343 29.41 -21.97 24.43
CA ASP A 343 28.99 -23.08 23.58
C ASP A 343 29.31 -24.46 24.17
N GLY A 344 30.14 -24.52 25.22
CA GLY A 344 30.48 -25.73 25.97
C GLY A 344 31.55 -26.59 25.29
N ASP A 345 32.39 -26.03 24.41
CA ASP A 345 33.44 -26.76 23.71
C ASP A 345 34.73 -26.93 24.54
N GLY A 346 34.87 -26.14 25.61
CA GLY A 346 36.00 -26.13 26.54
C GLY A 346 36.97 -24.94 26.36
N LEU A 347 36.78 -24.12 25.34
CA LEU A 347 37.44 -22.83 25.16
C LEU A 347 36.63 -21.74 25.89
N LYS A 348 37.29 -20.63 26.24
CA LYS A 348 36.63 -19.53 26.96
C LYS A 348 36.27 -18.43 25.99
N ASN A 349 35.16 -17.74 26.23
CA ASN A 349 34.67 -16.62 25.43
C ASN A 349 35.77 -15.62 25.04
N LEU A 350 36.56 -15.14 26.03
CA LEU A 350 37.64 -14.18 25.76
C LEU A 350 38.75 -14.73 24.86
N LEU A 351 39.04 -16.02 24.96
CA LEU A 351 40.09 -16.65 24.16
C LEU A 351 39.59 -16.89 22.72
N GLU A 352 38.33 -17.29 22.57
CA GLU A 352 37.67 -17.43 21.27
C GLU A 352 37.68 -16.10 20.50
N PHE A 353 37.22 -15.01 21.12
CA PHE A 353 37.28 -13.69 20.48
C PHE A 353 38.71 -13.27 20.10
N LYS A 354 39.72 -13.59 20.92
CA LYS A 354 41.13 -13.30 20.59
C LYS A 354 41.64 -14.10 19.40
N MET A 355 41.15 -15.33 19.25
CA MET A 355 41.52 -16.26 18.17
C MET A 355 40.57 -16.14 16.97
N SER A 356 39.63 -15.20 16.99
CA SER A 356 38.62 -15.02 15.92
C SER A 356 37.72 -16.25 15.70
N TYR A 357 37.53 -17.06 16.75
CA TYR A 357 36.47 -18.05 16.81
C TYR A 357 35.15 -17.37 17.20
N ASP A 358 34.03 -18.01 16.84
CA ASP A 358 32.67 -17.62 17.16
C ASP A 358 32.22 -18.33 18.45
N PRO A 359 32.13 -17.63 19.60
CA PRO A 359 31.82 -18.26 20.88
C PRO A 359 30.41 -18.85 20.99
N THR A 360 29.59 -18.74 19.94
CA THR A 360 28.27 -19.36 19.86
C THR A 360 28.30 -20.71 19.15
N LYS A 361 29.47 -21.16 18.69
CA LYS A 361 29.63 -22.36 17.86
C LYS A 361 30.85 -23.20 18.29
N ILE A 362 30.56 -24.44 18.67
CA ILE A 362 31.55 -25.47 19.00
C ILE A 362 32.59 -25.71 17.89
N ASP A 363 32.25 -25.41 16.64
CA ASP A 363 33.09 -25.55 15.45
C ASP A 363 32.78 -24.36 14.53
N THR A 364 33.62 -23.32 14.61
CA THR A 364 33.38 -22.03 13.94
C THR A 364 33.31 -22.19 12.42
N ASP A 365 34.20 -23.00 11.84
CA ASP A 365 34.36 -23.15 10.39
C ASP A 365 33.60 -24.36 9.81
N ASN A 366 32.97 -25.16 10.67
CA ASN A 366 32.23 -26.37 10.37
C ASN A 366 33.08 -27.44 9.65
N ASN A 367 34.39 -27.52 9.95
CA ASN A 367 35.28 -28.50 9.35
C ASN A 367 35.22 -29.89 10.03
N GLY A 368 34.50 -30.00 11.16
CA GLY A 368 34.32 -31.21 11.95
C GLY A 368 35.32 -31.38 13.10
N VAL A 369 36.18 -30.40 13.34
CA VAL A 369 37.06 -30.29 14.51
C VAL A 369 36.56 -29.12 15.35
N THR A 370 36.40 -29.33 16.67
CA THR A 370 35.95 -28.24 17.54
C THR A 370 37.05 -27.20 17.72
N ASP A 371 36.69 -25.96 17.99
CA ASP A 371 37.64 -24.86 18.18
C ASP A 371 38.63 -25.18 19.31
N PHE A 372 38.17 -25.81 20.40
CA PHE A 372 39.01 -26.34 21.47
C PHE A 372 40.08 -27.36 21.02
N ASN A 373 39.87 -28.07 19.91
CA ASN A 373 40.78 -29.11 19.39
C ASN A 373 41.54 -28.71 18.12
N GLU A 374 41.34 -27.49 17.62
CA GLU A 374 42.13 -26.96 16.52
C GLU A 374 43.57 -26.64 16.94
N ASP A 375 44.46 -26.53 15.96
CA ASP A 375 45.83 -26.01 16.09
C ASP A 375 45.85 -24.62 15.43
N TYR A 376 45.39 -23.62 16.19
CA TYR A 376 45.12 -22.28 15.68
C TYR A 376 46.38 -21.62 15.13
N ASP A 377 47.47 -21.67 15.90
CA ASP A 377 48.72 -21.00 15.59
C ASP A 377 49.69 -21.84 14.73
N ARG A 378 49.33 -23.11 14.49
CA ARG A 378 50.01 -24.08 13.63
C ARG A 378 51.39 -24.45 14.13
N ASP A 379 51.56 -24.50 15.45
CA ASP A 379 52.81 -24.90 16.09
C ASP A 379 52.92 -26.42 16.31
N GLY A 380 51.81 -27.15 16.11
CA GLY A 380 51.72 -28.60 16.19
C GLY A 380 51.12 -29.12 17.49
N LEU A 381 50.71 -28.25 18.42
CA LEU A 381 49.85 -28.58 19.56
C LEU A 381 48.42 -28.09 19.28
N THR A 382 47.43 -28.83 19.78
CA THR A 382 46.04 -28.33 19.73
C THR A 382 45.81 -27.34 20.88
N ASN A 383 44.83 -26.46 20.75
CA ASN A 383 44.47 -25.48 21.77
C ASN A 383 44.23 -26.16 23.13
N SER A 384 43.55 -27.32 23.13
CA SER A 384 43.36 -28.17 24.30
C SER A 384 44.64 -28.70 24.94
N GLN A 385 45.65 -29.07 24.14
CA GLN A 385 46.95 -29.51 24.62
C GLN A 385 47.74 -28.34 25.21
N GLU A 386 47.69 -27.19 24.58
CA GLU A 386 48.35 -25.98 25.06
C GLU A 386 47.77 -25.51 26.39
N ILE A 387 46.44 -25.44 26.51
CA ILE A 387 45.75 -25.11 27.78
C ILE A 387 46.15 -26.10 28.89
N TRP A 388 46.21 -27.40 28.58
CA TRP A 388 46.62 -28.42 29.55
C TRP A 388 48.08 -28.27 30.00
N LEU A 389 48.97 -27.81 29.11
CA LEU A 389 50.38 -27.56 29.40
C LEU A 389 50.64 -26.18 30.02
N GLY A 390 49.63 -25.30 30.05
CA GLY A 390 49.75 -23.91 30.51
C GLY A 390 50.41 -22.98 29.47
N TYR A 391 50.34 -23.35 28.21
CA TYR A 391 50.75 -22.55 27.05
C TYR A 391 49.60 -21.64 26.60
N ASP A 392 49.93 -20.67 25.75
CA ASP A 392 49.00 -19.67 25.22
C ASP A 392 48.60 -20.08 23.79
N PRO A 393 47.35 -20.56 23.57
CA PRO A 393 46.93 -21.07 22.27
C PRO A 393 46.92 -20.06 21.12
N ALA A 394 47.02 -18.77 21.45
CA ALA A 394 47.11 -17.71 20.46
C ALA A 394 48.57 -17.39 20.05
N ASN A 395 49.57 -18.15 20.54
CA ASN A 395 50.98 -17.80 20.41
C ASN A 395 51.90 -19.00 20.19
N ALA A 396 52.34 -19.16 18.93
CA ALA A 396 53.19 -20.26 18.44
C ALA A 396 54.62 -20.34 19.05
N TYR A 397 54.94 -19.45 19.99
CA TYR A 397 56.20 -19.45 20.74
C TYR A 397 56.00 -19.74 22.23
N SER A 398 54.77 -19.97 22.69
CA SER A 398 54.44 -20.21 24.09
C SER A 398 55.03 -21.52 24.62
N ASN A 399 55.29 -22.48 23.72
CA ASN A 399 55.90 -23.78 24.01
C ASN A 399 57.44 -23.81 23.92
N ARG A 400 58.13 -22.67 23.74
CA ARG A 400 59.59 -22.59 23.52
C ARG A 400 60.41 -22.07 24.68
#